data_AF-A0A9X2P2T3-F1
#
_entry.id   AF-A0A9X2P2T3-F1
#
_cell.length_a   1.000
_cell.length_b   1.000
_cell.length_c   1.000
_cell.angle_alpha   90.00
_cell.angle_beta   90.00
_cell.angle_gamma   90.00
#
_symmetry.space_group_name_H-M   'P 1'
#
loop_
_entity.id
_entity.type
_entity.pdbx_description
1 polymer ?
#
loop_
_entity_poly.entity_id
_entity_poly.type
_entity_poly.pdbx_seq_one_letter_code
_entity_poly.pdbx_strand_id
1 'polypeptide(L)'
;MKTYFNYFKSIPKFNLWKIQFWLFLSVVLVAWSCSESIFDDEDINNDIAILSQSLSSTFGKMGVSDAANGGNVDEFYFLAPTIGQEPKFNGKFNPNLSPIVEISDDFEFKTVLHSFSREGSGSNKIILNSVEEFYEAQWDTSKSRAEKGKIYRVRVRIGEKVLGFVDVAIVSKETKKLDNNIVPLVEKQTLRVVYRLEDKTCPARIEITPKEATILVDGEQKFEAKVYNFYGELLENLKVEWFVSEEEVASVDQNGLAKGKKFGLTKVSAKSFDVEGSADLFVQESVAPRPGRDVVVFNDVNHIDNTSLNNPNNLLLVRNLINYTTVGDRANGTRVWFDCGRNSGYPESCNTSGTHSRLHNEIRNYGFDLDFINSSNTPLTSIPDDVKILFLWLPKVQFSVAEINEMKSFAEEGGRIIFIGEWDGFYTSVGLAVENQFLINMGAFMRNVGNAVDCGYNILPGTSLRPHPIMRDMTNVTIACASVIELGPNDFALYYNSRNNLVLAGVAQIDTAPITELKSSRLDPGFLNARRNAELDPEKSTGY
;
A
#
# COMPACT_ATOMS: atom_id res chain seq x y z
N MET A 1 39.81 49.11 7.82
CA MET A 1 38.99 49.93 8.73
C MET A 1 37.85 50.54 7.91
N LYS A 2 36.61 50.68 8.37
CA LYS A 2 35.97 50.21 9.62
C LYS A 2 34.43 50.16 9.41
N THR A 3 33.74 49.22 10.06
CA THR A 3 32.33 49.25 10.55
C THR A 3 31.23 50.01 9.75
N TYR A 4 30.16 49.36 9.25
CA TYR A 4 29.04 48.65 9.92
C TYR A 4 27.83 49.52 10.36
N PHE A 5 26.66 49.14 9.82
CA PHE A 5 25.32 49.03 10.44
C PHE A 5 24.40 50.24 10.73
N ASN A 6 23.23 50.16 10.07
CA ASN A 6 21.84 50.40 10.54
C ASN A 6 21.39 51.72 11.16
N TYR A 7 20.22 52.20 10.73
CA TYR A 7 19.14 52.63 11.66
C TYR A 7 17.72 52.48 11.08
N PHE A 8 16.90 51.64 11.74
CA PHE A 8 15.42 51.62 11.85
C PHE A 8 14.46 51.33 10.67
N LYS A 9 13.29 50.77 11.06
CA LYS A 9 12.07 50.54 10.26
C LYS A 9 11.00 51.61 10.55
N SER A 10 10.19 51.98 9.56
CA SER A 10 8.70 52.04 9.66
C SER A 10 8.08 52.41 8.29
N ILE A 11 6.75 52.31 8.16
CA ILE A 11 6.01 52.25 6.88
C ILE A 11 4.85 53.26 6.87
N PRO A 12 4.62 54.00 5.76
CA PRO A 12 3.30 53.96 5.14
C PRO A 12 3.31 53.85 3.59
N LYS A 13 2.14 53.48 3.06
CA LYS A 13 1.82 53.20 1.63
C LYS A 13 1.79 54.49 0.77
N PHE A 14 2.11 54.41 -0.54
CA PHE A 14 1.12 54.41 -1.64
C PHE A 14 1.75 54.18 -3.04
N ASN A 15 0.92 54.24 -4.09
CA ASN A 15 1.14 53.71 -5.44
C ASN A 15 1.43 54.79 -6.52
N LEU A 16 1.72 54.34 -7.75
CA LEU A 16 1.64 55.04 -9.07
C LEU A 16 2.88 55.75 -9.67
N TRP A 17 3.63 54.99 -10.48
CA TRP A 17 3.77 55.15 -11.95
C TRP A 17 3.87 56.57 -12.57
N LYS A 18 5.07 56.98 -13.07
CA LYS A 18 5.33 57.73 -14.34
C LYS A 18 6.77 58.31 -14.50
N ILE A 19 7.31 58.29 -15.75
CA ILE A 19 8.09 59.40 -16.44
C ILE A 19 9.50 59.76 -15.87
N GLN A 20 10.58 60.13 -16.59
CA GLN A 20 11.01 60.27 -18.01
C GLN A 20 12.58 60.13 -18.03
N PHE A 21 13.31 59.63 -19.04
CA PHE A 21 13.51 60.03 -20.46
C PHE A 21 14.46 61.24 -20.69
N TRP A 22 15.74 60.98 -21.01
CA TRP A 22 16.76 61.86 -21.64
C TRP A 22 17.80 60.94 -22.33
N LEU A 23 18.37 61.20 -23.53
CA LEU A 23 18.06 62.17 -24.60
C LEU A 23 18.61 61.67 -25.97
N PHE A 24 18.18 62.35 -27.05
CA PHE A 24 18.58 62.38 -28.48
C PHE A 24 20.11 62.24 -28.75
N LEU A 25 20.66 61.90 -29.94
CA LEU A 25 20.18 61.79 -31.35
C LEU A 25 21.03 60.67 -32.08
N SER A 26 21.08 60.32 -33.38
CA SER A 26 20.72 60.91 -34.70
C SER A 26 20.42 59.81 -35.76
N VAL A 27 20.20 60.20 -37.03
CA VAL A 27 19.94 59.32 -38.21
C VAL A 27 20.70 59.87 -39.45
N VAL A 28 21.00 59.04 -40.47
CA VAL A 28 20.69 59.21 -41.93
C VAL A 28 21.64 58.45 -42.90
N LEU A 29 21.06 57.43 -43.56
CA LEU A 29 21.27 56.89 -44.93
C LEU A 29 22.64 56.37 -45.50
N VAL A 30 22.63 55.05 -45.78
CA VAL A 30 22.98 54.35 -47.05
C VAL A 30 24.43 54.28 -47.57
N ALA A 31 24.95 53.06 -47.55
CA ALA A 31 25.73 52.43 -48.63
C ALA A 31 25.37 50.91 -48.70
N TRP A 32 25.70 50.23 -49.81
CA TRP A 32 25.46 48.79 -50.03
C TRP A 32 26.61 47.91 -49.51
N SER A 33 26.35 46.61 -49.38
CA SER A 33 27.26 45.51 -48.97
C SER A 33 27.71 45.54 -47.48
N CYS A 34 27.92 44.40 -46.81
CA CYS A 34 27.73 42.99 -47.21
C CYS A 34 26.59 42.31 -46.42
N SER A 35 26.00 41.27 -47.01
CA SER A 35 25.22 40.27 -46.27
C SER A 35 26.15 39.11 -45.87
N GLU A 36 26.44 38.96 -44.59
CA GLU A 36 27.12 37.76 -44.06
C GLU A 36 26.59 37.43 -42.67
N SER A 37 26.59 36.14 -42.32
CA SER A 37 25.81 35.60 -41.21
C SER A 37 26.56 35.67 -39.88
N ILE A 38 26.08 36.50 -38.96
CA ILE A 38 26.58 36.61 -37.58
C ILE A 38 26.04 35.44 -36.72
N PHE A 39 26.42 34.22 -37.11
CA PHE A 39 26.26 32.97 -36.37
C PHE A 39 27.39 32.04 -36.82
N ASP A 40 28.62 32.40 -36.45
CA ASP A 40 29.80 31.64 -36.83
C ASP A 40 29.80 30.26 -36.15
N ASP A 41 30.34 29.25 -36.84
CA ASP A 41 30.22 27.87 -36.37
C ASP A 41 31.07 27.57 -35.13
N GLU A 42 32.04 28.41 -34.79
CA GLU A 42 32.81 28.28 -33.55
C GLU A 42 31.95 28.64 -32.32
N ASP A 43 31.10 29.67 -32.43
CA ASP A 43 30.29 30.19 -31.33
C ASP A 43 29.32 29.12 -30.79
N ILE A 44 28.62 28.42 -31.69
CA ILE A 44 27.68 27.37 -31.31
C ILE A 44 28.36 26.11 -30.75
N ASN A 45 29.61 25.83 -31.12
CA ASN A 45 30.37 24.75 -30.49
C ASN A 45 30.76 25.10 -29.04
N ASN A 46 31.06 26.38 -28.77
CA ASN A 46 31.30 26.88 -27.41
C ASN A 46 30.01 26.79 -26.56
N ASP A 47 28.87 27.21 -27.11
CA ASP A 47 27.56 27.07 -26.44
C ASP A 47 27.24 25.61 -26.10
N ILE A 48 27.46 24.68 -27.04
CA ILE A 48 27.26 23.23 -26.83
C ILE A 48 28.20 22.70 -25.73
N ALA A 49 29.46 23.16 -25.67
CA ALA A 49 30.41 22.76 -24.62
C ALA A 49 29.97 23.28 -23.23
N ILE A 50 29.53 24.54 -23.13
CA ILE A 50 29.01 25.14 -21.89
C ILE A 50 27.74 24.42 -21.44
N LEU A 51 26.80 24.15 -22.36
CA LEU A 51 25.58 23.40 -22.09
C LEU A 51 25.91 21.96 -21.62
N SER A 52 26.86 21.28 -22.27
CA SER A 52 27.32 19.96 -21.86
C SER A 52 27.92 19.97 -20.45
N GLN A 53 28.67 21.01 -20.06
CA GLN A 53 29.22 21.11 -18.71
C GLN A 53 28.12 21.34 -17.66
N SER A 54 27.14 22.19 -17.97
CA SER A 54 25.97 22.43 -17.11
C SER A 54 25.14 21.15 -16.92
N LEU A 55 24.80 20.45 -18.01
CA LEU A 55 24.08 19.18 -17.97
C LEU A 55 24.87 18.10 -17.22
N SER A 56 26.19 18.00 -17.43
CA SER A 56 27.03 17.05 -16.69
C SER A 56 27.03 17.31 -15.18
N SER A 57 27.03 18.57 -14.74
CA SER A 57 26.96 18.90 -13.31
C SER A 57 25.64 18.51 -12.63
N THR A 58 24.57 18.31 -13.42
CA THR A 58 23.21 18.00 -12.92
C THR A 58 22.85 16.52 -13.10
N PHE A 59 23.18 15.95 -14.27
CA PHE A 59 22.79 14.59 -14.69
C PHE A 59 23.98 13.62 -14.79
N GLY A 60 25.17 14.05 -14.35
CA GLY A 60 26.38 13.25 -14.27
C GLY A 60 27.05 13.03 -15.63
N LYS A 61 26.95 11.80 -16.14
CA LYS A 61 27.63 11.39 -17.38
C LYS A 61 26.97 12.00 -18.61
N MET A 62 27.80 12.48 -19.54
CA MET A 62 27.38 12.98 -20.86
C MET A 62 28.01 12.14 -21.98
N GLY A 63 27.48 12.26 -23.20
CA GLY A 63 27.96 11.55 -24.38
C GLY A 63 27.38 10.14 -24.45
N VAL A 64 28.23 9.12 -24.56
CA VAL A 64 27.82 7.72 -24.66
C VAL A 64 27.85 7.03 -23.29
N SER A 65 26.79 6.29 -22.98
CA SER A 65 26.66 5.44 -21.79
C SER A 65 26.12 4.07 -22.22
N ASP A 66 27.04 3.12 -22.39
CA ASP A 66 26.83 1.72 -22.74
C ASP A 66 27.98 0.87 -22.16
N ALA A 67 27.99 -0.44 -22.35
CA ALA A 67 29.02 -1.33 -21.80
C ALA A 67 30.46 -0.95 -22.20
N ALA A 68 30.68 -0.57 -23.46
CA ALA A 68 32.00 -0.16 -23.95
C ALA A 68 32.44 1.22 -23.43
N ASN A 69 31.48 2.10 -23.13
CA ASN A 69 31.71 3.46 -22.67
C ASN A 69 31.44 3.65 -21.17
N GLY A 70 31.26 2.58 -20.39
CA GLY A 70 31.07 2.61 -18.94
C GLY A 70 29.70 3.11 -18.48
N GLY A 71 28.64 2.51 -19.03
CA GLY A 71 27.29 2.51 -18.47
C GLY A 71 27.10 1.41 -17.42
N ASN A 72 25.87 1.21 -16.95
CA ASN A 72 25.54 0.28 -15.85
C ASN A 72 25.00 -1.09 -16.32
N VAL A 73 25.16 -1.42 -17.61
CA VAL A 73 24.67 -2.66 -18.23
C VAL A 73 25.75 -3.17 -19.17
N ASP A 74 26.32 -4.34 -18.86
CA ASP A 74 27.46 -4.92 -19.60
C ASP A 74 27.04 -5.52 -20.96
N GLU A 75 25.74 -5.75 -21.17
CA GLU A 75 25.15 -6.43 -22.32
C GLU A 75 24.43 -5.48 -23.31
N PHE A 76 24.75 -4.19 -23.26
CA PHE A 76 24.19 -3.16 -24.14
C PHE A 76 25.29 -2.31 -24.76
N TYR A 77 25.24 -2.10 -26.08
CA TYR A 77 26.26 -1.38 -26.85
C TYR A 77 25.61 -0.53 -27.96
N PHE A 78 26.03 0.70 -28.16
CA PHE A 78 25.78 1.44 -29.41
C PHE A 78 26.81 1.05 -30.47
N LEU A 79 26.40 0.97 -31.73
CA LEU A 79 27.26 0.57 -32.85
C LEU A 79 27.49 1.74 -33.82
N ALA A 80 28.36 1.55 -34.81
CA ALA A 80 28.42 2.45 -35.96
C ALA A 80 27.12 2.37 -36.78
N PRO A 81 26.62 3.49 -37.35
CA PRO A 81 27.23 4.82 -37.39
C PRO A 81 26.77 5.75 -36.25
N THR A 82 26.08 5.25 -35.21
CA THR A 82 25.61 6.07 -34.09
C THR A 82 26.76 6.61 -33.26
N ILE A 83 27.78 5.78 -33.06
CA ILE A 83 29.07 6.18 -32.50
C ILE A 83 30.17 6.02 -33.55
N GLY A 84 31.20 6.86 -33.49
CA GLY A 84 32.25 6.93 -34.51
C GLY A 84 33.28 5.79 -34.51
N GLN A 85 33.16 4.83 -33.59
CA GLN A 85 34.03 3.67 -33.49
C GLN A 85 33.23 2.45 -33.04
N GLU A 86 33.36 1.35 -33.76
CA GLU A 86 32.70 0.08 -33.42
C GLU A 86 33.25 -0.48 -32.09
N PRO A 87 32.38 -0.86 -31.13
CA PRO A 87 32.80 -1.40 -29.84
C PRO A 87 33.29 -2.85 -29.97
N LYS A 88 33.93 -3.35 -28.91
CA LYS A 88 34.15 -4.80 -28.72
C LYS A 88 33.13 -5.34 -27.73
N PHE A 89 32.36 -6.30 -28.18
CA PHE A 89 31.39 -7.09 -27.41
C PHE A 89 31.74 -8.58 -27.51
N ASN A 90 31.30 -9.40 -26.56
CA ASN A 90 31.69 -10.82 -26.49
C ASN A 90 30.49 -11.78 -26.30
N GLY A 91 29.29 -11.25 -26.03
CA GLY A 91 28.08 -12.05 -25.87
C GLY A 91 27.41 -12.40 -27.18
N LYS A 92 26.43 -13.29 -27.07
CA LYS A 92 25.55 -13.68 -28.17
C LYS A 92 24.44 -12.64 -28.30
N PHE A 93 24.10 -12.23 -29.51
CA PHE A 93 22.99 -11.31 -29.76
C PHE A 93 21.63 -11.92 -29.36
N ASN A 94 20.79 -11.13 -28.69
CA ASN A 94 19.40 -11.48 -28.41
C ASN A 94 18.47 -10.72 -29.38
N PRO A 95 17.88 -11.39 -30.39
CA PRO A 95 16.94 -10.77 -31.35
C PRO A 95 15.48 -10.71 -30.85
N ASN A 96 15.17 -11.33 -29.71
CA ASN A 96 13.79 -11.53 -29.26
C ASN A 96 13.25 -10.36 -28.44
N LEU A 97 14.13 -9.56 -27.84
CA LEU A 97 13.79 -8.45 -26.94
C LEU A 97 12.90 -7.41 -27.62
N SER A 98 12.15 -6.68 -26.78
CA SER A 98 11.31 -5.54 -27.18
C SER A 98 11.83 -4.24 -26.59
N PRO A 99 12.98 -3.72 -27.07
CA PRO A 99 13.46 -2.41 -26.66
C PRO A 99 12.52 -1.29 -27.12
N ILE A 100 12.63 -0.17 -26.42
CA ILE A 100 12.03 1.12 -26.73
C ILE A 100 13.17 2.15 -26.76
N VAL A 101 13.18 3.00 -27.78
CA VAL A 101 14.11 4.15 -27.88
C VAL A 101 13.32 5.42 -27.60
N GLU A 102 13.84 6.31 -26.76
CA GLU A 102 13.21 7.58 -26.39
C GLU A 102 14.20 8.73 -26.54
N ILE A 103 13.71 9.87 -27.01
CA ILE A 103 14.51 11.07 -27.29
C ILE A 103 13.87 12.26 -26.59
N SER A 104 14.68 13.05 -25.88
CA SER A 104 14.24 14.30 -25.24
C SER A 104 15.38 15.30 -25.03
N ASP A 105 15.06 16.59 -25.00
CA ASP A 105 15.90 17.64 -24.40
C ASP A 105 15.61 17.84 -22.89
N ASP A 106 14.57 17.18 -22.36
CA ASP A 106 14.39 16.97 -20.92
C ASP A 106 15.13 15.71 -20.46
N PHE A 107 16.23 15.91 -19.72
CA PHE A 107 17.10 14.83 -19.24
C PHE A 107 16.50 14.04 -18.05
N GLU A 108 15.42 14.52 -17.43
CA GLU A 108 14.60 13.74 -16.49
C GLU A 108 13.55 12.87 -17.20
N PHE A 109 13.31 13.10 -18.51
CA PHE A 109 12.29 12.42 -19.32
C PHE A 109 10.87 12.47 -18.74
N LYS A 110 10.50 13.59 -18.10
CA LYS A 110 9.12 13.94 -17.76
C LYS A 110 8.35 14.32 -19.03
N THR A 111 9.03 14.89 -20.01
CA THR A 111 8.60 14.98 -21.41
C THR A 111 9.46 14.09 -22.31
N VAL A 112 8.85 13.55 -23.36
CA VAL A 112 9.52 12.75 -24.40
C VAL A 112 9.17 13.38 -25.76
N LEU A 113 10.18 13.82 -26.51
CA LEU A 113 10.01 14.44 -27.83
C LEU A 113 9.67 13.40 -28.90
N HIS A 114 10.28 12.22 -28.82
CA HIS A 114 10.00 11.12 -29.75
C HIS A 114 10.24 9.75 -29.13
N SER A 115 9.53 8.73 -29.60
CA SER A 115 9.69 7.34 -29.15
C SER A 115 9.52 6.35 -30.31
N PHE A 116 10.30 5.27 -30.26
CA PHE A 116 10.26 4.15 -31.21
C PHE A 116 10.07 2.84 -30.45
N SER A 117 9.34 1.88 -31.03
CA SER A 117 9.19 0.53 -30.49
C SER A 117 9.24 -0.54 -31.59
N ARG A 118 9.46 -1.81 -31.21
CA ARG A 118 9.42 -2.95 -32.15
C ARG A 118 8.06 -3.14 -32.84
N GLU A 119 6.98 -2.76 -32.17
CA GLU A 119 5.61 -2.83 -32.68
C GLU A 119 5.15 -1.53 -33.37
N GLY A 120 6.01 -0.50 -33.39
CA GLY A 120 5.73 0.78 -34.01
C GLY A 120 5.46 0.68 -35.53
N SER A 121 4.77 1.69 -36.06
CA SER A 121 4.43 1.80 -37.48
C SER A 121 5.14 2.96 -38.15
N GLY A 122 5.43 2.83 -39.45
CA GLY A 122 6.07 3.90 -40.24
C GLY A 122 7.46 4.25 -39.72
N SER A 123 7.75 5.53 -39.56
CA SER A 123 9.03 6.04 -39.05
C SER A 123 9.33 5.68 -37.59
N ASN A 124 8.30 5.35 -36.81
CA ASN A 124 8.42 5.19 -35.35
C ASN A 124 8.71 3.72 -34.97
N LYS A 125 9.19 2.92 -35.92
CA LYS A 125 9.47 1.50 -35.75
C LYS A 125 10.96 1.25 -35.49
N ILE A 126 11.26 0.37 -34.55
CA ILE A 126 12.60 -0.23 -34.42
C ILE A 126 12.74 -1.38 -35.42
N ILE A 127 13.72 -1.26 -36.29
CA ILE A 127 14.17 -2.29 -37.24
C ILE A 127 15.05 -3.28 -36.48
N LEU A 128 14.92 -4.57 -36.79
CA LEU A 128 15.78 -5.64 -36.28
C LEU A 128 16.53 -6.27 -37.45
N ASN A 129 17.85 -6.35 -37.36
CA ASN A 129 18.68 -7.14 -38.26
C ASN A 129 19.33 -8.29 -37.47
N SER A 130 18.85 -9.51 -37.68
CA SER A 130 19.37 -10.72 -37.03
C SER A 130 20.58 -11.35 -37.74
N VAL A 131 21.03 -10.80 -38.87
CA VAL A 131 22.20 -11.27 -39.62
C VAL A 131 23.43 -10.39 -39.33
N GLU A 132 23.21 -9.08 -39.22
CA GLU A 132 24.23 -8.10 -38.80
C GLU A 132 24.15 -7.81 -37.27
N GLU A 133 23.30 -8.55 -36.55
CA GLU A 133 23.15 -8.57 -35.09
C GLU A 133 22.92 -7.20 -34.41
N PHE A 134 21.96 -6.41 -34.92
CA PHE A 134 21.59 -5.12 -34.34
C PHE A 134 20.09 -4.79 -34.35
N TYR A 135 19.72 -3.82 -33.52
CA TYR A 135 18.48 -3.06 -33.57
C TYR A 135 18.76 -1.65 -34.09
N GLU A 136 17.83 -1.04 -34.82
CA GLU A 136 17.98 0.33 -35.35
C GLU A 136 16.68 1.14 -35.20
N ALA A 137 16.79 2.38 -34.73
CA ALA A 137 15.76 3.42 -34.87
C ALA A 137 16.28 4.57 -35.75
N GLN A 138 15.41 5.21 -36.55
CA GLN A 138 15.80 6.27 -37.49
C GLN A 138 15.17 7.61 -37.08
N TRP A 139 15.94 8.45 -36.40
CA TRP A 139 15.49 9.76 -35.94
C TRP A 139 15.71 10.84 -36.98
N ASP A 140 14.68 11.11 -37.77
CA ASP A 140 14.59 12.25 -38.66
C ASP A 140 14.32 13.55 -37.87
N THR A 141 15.37 14.34 -37.67
CA THR A 141 15.32 15.61 -36.91
C THR A 141 14.40 16.66 -37.53
N SER A 142 14.14 16.59 -38.85
CA SER A 142 13.24 17.52 -39.53
C SER A 142 11.78 17.33 -39.12
N LYS A 143 11.39 16.09 -38.79
CA LYS A 143 10.04 15.75 -38.31
C LYS A 143 9.83 16.11 -36.85
N SER A 144 10.84 15.90 -35.98
CA SER A 144 10.76 16.26 -34.56
C SER A 144 11.05 17.74 -34.26
N ARG A 145 11.43 18.54 -35.28
CA ARG A 145 11.85 19.94 -35.15
C ARG A 145 13.01 20.14 -34.17
N ALA A 146 14.04 19.30 -34.24
CA ALA A 146 15.20 19.42 -33.35
C ALA A 146 15.93 20.75 -33.60
N GLU A 147 16.07 21.57 -32.55
CA GLU A 147 16.68 22.89 -32.62
C GLU A 147 18.22 22.85 -32.66
N LYS A 148 18.80 23.64 -33.57
CA LYS A 148 20.24 23.90 -33.66
C LYS A 148 20.79 24.43 -32.33
N GLY A 149 21.89 23.84 -31.82
CA GLY A 149 22.54 24.23 -30.56
C GLY A 149 22.03 23.50 -29.32
N LYS A 150 20.90 22.77 -29.39
CA LYS A 150 20.47 21.89 -28.30
C LYS A 150 21.22 20.55 -28.30
N ILE A 151 21.34 19.97 -27.11
CA ILE A 151 21.73 18.58 -26.87
C ILE A 151 20.47 17.80 -26.51
N TYR A 152 20.26 16.65 -27.16
CA TYR A 152 19.17 15.71 -26.90
C TYR A 152 19.75 14.40 -26.37
N ARG A 153 19.14 13.82 -25.34
CA ARG A 153 19.47 12.47 -24.85
C ARG A 153 18.61 11.45 -25.58
N VAL A 154 19.25 10.49 -26.24
CA VAL A 154 18.62 9.30 -26.84
C VAL A 154 18.87 8.13 -25.91
N ARG A 155 17.84 7.65 -25.19
CA ARG A 155 17.95 6.50 -24.28
C ARG A 155 17.31 5.24 -24.86
N VAL A 156 17.85 4.08 -24.51
CA VAL A 156 17.28 2.76 -24.84
C VAL A 156 16.83 2.09 -23.55
N ARG A 157 15.61 1.53 -23.53
CA ARG A 157 15.05 0.80 -22.37
C ARG A 157 14.32 -0.48 -22.76
N ILE A 158 14.20 -1.41 -21.83
CA ILE A 158 13.29 -2.57 -21.90
C ILE A 158 12.39 -2.53 -20.65
N GLY A 159 11.07 -2.55 -20.85
CA GLY A 159 10.14 -2.19 -19.80
C GLY A 159 10.49 -0.79 -19.24
N GLU A 160 10.49 -0.64 -17.93
CA GLU A 160 10.89 0.60 -17.23
C GLU A 160 12.43 0.79 -17.17
N LYS A 161 13.21 -0.23 -17.54
CA LYS A 161 14.64 -0.30 -17.26
C LYS A 161 15.47 0.30 -18.38
N VAL A 162 16.02 1.50 -18.14
CA VAL A 162 17.00 2.15 -19.02
C VAL A 162 18.29 1.33 -19.03
N LEU A 163 18.78 1.01 -20.23
CA LEU A 163 19.99 0.21 -20.46
C LEU A 163 21.21 1.10 -20.72
N GLY A 164 20.99 2.23 -21.39
CA GLY A 164 22.02 3.20 -21.72
C GLY A 164 21.48 4.36 -22.54
N PHE A 165 22.36 5.29 -22.91
CA PHE A 165 22.01 6.48 -23.68
C PHE A 165 23.16 7.00 -24.55
N VAL A 166 22.82 7.77 -25.57
CA VAL A 166 23.76 8.60 -26.35
C VAL A 166 23.22 10.03 -26.42
N ASP A 167 24.07 11.00 -26.09
CA ASP A 167 23.77 12.42 -26.21
C ASP A 167 24.17 12.96 -27.58
N VAL A 168 23.27 13.72 -28.19
CA VAL A 168 23.36 14.15 -29.60
C VAL A 168 23.16 15.66 -29.67
N ALA A 169 24.10 16.39 -30.26
CA ALA A 169 24.02 17.85 -30.43
C ALA A 169 23.73 18.24 -31.89
N ILE A 170 22.79 19.16 -32.08
CA ILE A 170 22.39 19.60 -33.44
C ILE A 170 23.29 20.75 -33.92
N VAL A 171 24.09 20.49 -34.95
CA VAL A 171 25.11 21.42 -35.49
C VAL A 171 24.81 21.88 -36.92
N SER A 172 25.43 22.97 -37.38
CA SER A 172 25.22 23.51 -38.75
C SER A 172 25.97 22.77 -39.85
N LYS A 173 27.10 22.16 -39.51
CA LYS A 173 28.00 21.43 -40.42
C LYS A 173 28.67 20.28 -39.67
N GLU A 174 29.28 19.35 -40.39
CA GLU A 174 30.09 18.31 -39.76
C GLU A 174 31.29 18.94 -39.01
N THR A 175 31.29 18.83 -37.69
CA THR A 175 32.37 19.27 -36.81
C THR A 175 33.16 18.05 -36.34
N LYS A 176 34.49 18.17 -36.23
CA LYS A 176 35.33 17.07 -35.74
C LYS A 176 35.25 17.00 -34.22
N LYS A 177 34.52 16.00 -33.73
CA LYS A 177 34.45 15.52 -32.33
C LYS A 177 34.19 16.62 -31.29
N LEU A 178 32.97 16.67 -30.80
CA LEU A 178 32.60 17.44 -29.61
C LEU A 178 33.19 16.84 -28.33
N ASP A 179 33.24 17.65 -27.28
CA ASP A 179 33.63 17.22 -25.94
C ASP A 179 32.71 16.13 -25.37
N ASN A 180 33.20 15.45 -24.33
CA ASN A 180 32.50 14.37 -23.61
C ASN A 180 32.01 13.20 -24.48
N ASN A 181 32.50 13.07 -25.72
CA ASN A 181 32.01 12.12 -26.74
C ASN A 181 30.51 12.32 -27.09
N ILE A 182 30.01 13.56 -27.07
CA ILE A 182 28.70 13.90 -27.62
C ILE A 182 28.74 13.72 -29.15
N VAL A 183 27.67 13.15 -29.71
CA VAL A 183 27.55 12.89 -31.16
C VAL A 183 27.08 14.16 -31.87
N PRO A 184 27.88 14.77 -32.78
CA PRO A 184 27.41 15.86 -33.61
C PRO A 184 26.47 15.32 -34.71
N LEU A 185 25.31 15.94 -34.88
CA LEU A 185 24.35 15.63 -35.94
C LEU A 185 24.01 16.90 -36.70
N VAL A 186 24.19 16.91 -38.02
CA VAL A 186 23.90 18.12 -38.81
C VAL A 186 22.39 18.33 -38.89
N GLU A 187 21.96 19.59 -38.74
CA GLU A 187 20.56 19.99 -38.76
C GLU A 187 19.81 19.41 -39.98
N LYS A 188 18.60 18.86 -39.74
CA LYS A 188 17.73 18.20 -40.73
C LYS A 188 18.26 16.86 -41.30
N GLN A 189 19.37 16.32 -40.81
CA GLN A 189 19.77 14.92 -41.08
C GLN A 189 18.95 13.92 -40.24
N THR A 190 19.03 12.64 -40.63
CA THR A 190 18.47 11.51 -39.88
C THR A 190 19.59 10.79 -39.13
N LEU A 191 19.49 10.69 -37.81
CA LEU A 191 20.36 9.83 -37.02
C LEU A 191 19.88 8.37 -37.10
N ARG A 192 20.74 7.47 -37.54
CA ARG A 192 20.57 6.03 -37.31
C ARG A 192 21.04 5.74 -35.89
N VAL A 193 20.14 5.29 -35.02
CA VAL A 193 20.39 4.86 -33.64
C VAL A 193 20.46 3.34 -33.65
N VAL A 194 21.65 2.80 -33.89
CA VAL A 194 21.99 1.39 -34.05
C VAL A 194 22.62 0.89 -32.75
N TYR A 195 22.14 -0.24 -32.24
CA TYR A 195 22.60 -0.80 -30.98
C TYR A 195 22.44 -2.33 -30.92
N ARG A 196 23.31 -2.96 -30.12
CA ARG A 196 23.31 -4.39 -29.80
C ARG A 196 22.75 -4.62 -28.40
N LEU A 197 22.04 -5.74 -28.25
CA LEU A 197 21.61 -6.30 -26.98
C LEU A 197 22.07 -7.76 -26.93
N GLU A 198 22.71 -8.17 -25.83
CA GLU A 198 23.23 -9.53 -25.69
C GLU A 198 22.34 -10.42 -24.79
N ASP A 199 22.49 -11.74 -24.89
CA ASP A 199 21.77 -12.69 -24.04
C ASP A 199 22.25 -12.60 -22.58
N LYS A 200 21.38 -12.14 -21.68
CA LYS A 200 21.61 -12.20 -20.22
C LYS A 200 20.58 -13.13 -19.57
N THR A 201 20.89 -14.42 -19.52
CA THR A 201 20.01 -15.48 -18.98
C THR A 201 20.23 -15.76 -17.47
N CYS A 202 20.96 -14.90 -16.75
CA CYS A 202 21.06 -15.02 -15.30
C CYS A 202 19.76 -14.56 -14.62
N PRO A 203 19.35 -15.18 -13.50
CA PRO A 203 18.31 -14.62 -12.64
C PRO A 203 18.57 -13.16 -12.26
N ALA A 204 17.51 -12.39 -12.09
CA ALA A 204 17.57 -11.02 -11.56
C ALA A 204 16.38 -10.64 -10.66
N ARG A 205 15.24 -11.35 -10.77
CA ARG A 205 14.08 -11.20 -9.86
C ARG A 205 13.40 -12.55 -9.64
N ILE A 206 12.84 -12.76 -8.45
CA ILE A 206 11.86 -13.82 -8.18
C ILE A 206 10.57 -13.16 -7.72
N GLU A 207 9.44 -13.58 -8.28
CA GLU A 207 8.10 -13.20 -7.82
C GLU A 207 7.44 -14.41 -7.19
N ILE A 208 6.96 -14.26 -5.96
CA ILE A 208 6.16 -15.27 -5.27
C ILE A 208 4.68 -14.91 -5.37
N THR A 209 3.84 -15.91 -5.62
CA THR A 209 2.37 -15.81 -5.62
C THR A 209 1.78 -16.89 -4.72
N PRO A 210 0.86 -16.56 -3.79
CA PRO A 210 0.46 -15.20 -3.40
C PRO A 210 1.60 -14.45 -2.69
N LYS A 211 1.50 -13.12 -2.59
CA LYS A 211 2.49 -12.28 -1.85
C LYS A 211 2.28 -12.30 -0.35
N GLU A 212 1.06 -12.59 0.09
CA GLU A 212 0.67 -12.77 1.48
C GLU A 212 -0.38 -13.88 1.56
N ALA A 213 -0.41 -14.63 2.66
CA ALA A 213 -1.43 -15.64 2.92
C ALA A 213 -1.73 -15.74 4.42
N THR A 214 -2.95 -16.20 4.74
CA THR A 214 -3.34 -16.59 6.10
C THR A 214 -3.85 -18.03 6.08
N ILE A 215 -3.33 -18.86 6.97
CA ILE A 215 -3.74 -20.27 7.14
C ILE A 215 -3.99 -20.58 8.61
N LEU A 216 -4.59 -21.74 8.87
CA LEU A 216 -4.74 -22.29 10.21
C LEU A 216 -3.48 -23.11 10.60
N VAL A 217 -3.30 -23.36 11.89
CA VAL A 217 -2.50 -24.50 12.37
C VAL A 217 -3.04 -25.78 11.71
N ASP A 218 -2.12 -26.63 11.23
CA ASP A 218 -2.35 -27.77 10.35
C ASP A 218 -2.93 -27.46 8.96
N GLY A 219 -3.28 -26.21 8.65
CA GLY A 219 -3.63 -25.75 7.31
C GLY A 219 -2.42 -25.60 6.39
N GLU A 220 -2.66 -25.54 5.09
CA GLU A 220 -1.64 -25.52 4.04
C GLU A 220 -1.89 -24.40 3.03
N GLN A 221 -0.82 -23.78 2.51
CA GLN A 221 -0.85 -22.78 1.44
C GLN A 221 0.14 -23.17 0.34
N LYS A 222 -0.31 -23.21 -0.90
CA LYS A 222 0.59 -23.35 -2.05
C LYS A 222 1.16 -21.97 -2.44
N PHE A 223 2.47 -21.87 -2.51
CA PHE A 223 3.18 -20.77 -3.14
C PHE A 223 3.79 -21.22 -4.48
N GLU A 224 3.79 -20.31 -5.45
CA GLU A 224 4.49 -20.44 -6.73
C GLU A 224 5.57 -19.37 -6.84
N ALA A 225 6.74 -19.74 -7.38
CA ALA A 225 7.83 -18.80 -7.63
C ALA A 225 8.13 -18.72 -9.14
N LYS A 226 8.15 -17.50 -9.68
CA LYS A 226 8.53 -17.22 -11.08
C LYS A 226 9.85 -16.45 -11.07
N VAL A 227 10.87 -17.04 -11.71
CA VAL A 227 12.21 -16.45 -11.81
C VAL A 227 12.32 -15.72 -13.14
N TYR A 228 12.81 -14.47 -13.12
CA TYR A 228 12.98 -13.66 -14.32
C TYR A 228 14.42 -13.22 -14.48
N ASN A 229 14.83 -13.04 -15.73
CA ASN A 229 16.13 -12.51 -16.07
C ASN A 229 16.21 -10.97 -15.93
N PHE A 230 17.37 -10.42 -16.26
CA PHE A 230 17.66 -8.98 -16.20
C PHE A 230 16.73 -8.12 -17.07
N TYR A 231 16.13 -8.68 -18.13
CA TYR A 231 15.22 -8.01 -19.06
C TYR A 231 13.73 -8.21 -18.72
N GLY A 232 13.41 -9.05 -17.73
CA GLY A 232 12.03 -9.41 -17.37
C GLY A 232 11.47 -10.60 -18.15
N GLU A 233 12.30 -11.34 -18.90
CA GLU A 233 11.92 -12.61 -19.52
C GLU A 233 11.86 -13.72 -18.47
N LEU A 234 10.87 -14.61 -18.55
CA LEU A 234 10.71 -15.74 -17.63
C LEU A 234 11.82 -16.79 -17.87
N LEU A 235 12.48 -17.23 -16.81
CA LEU A 235 13.48 -18.30 -16.84
C LEU A 235 12.84 -19.61 -16.39
N GLU A 236 12.48 -20.46 -17.35
CA GLU A 236 11.90 -21.78 -17.09
C GLU A 236 12.94 -22.79 -16.58
N ASN A 237 12.45 -23.85 -15.91
CA ASN A 237 13.24 -25.02 -15.48
C ASN A 237 14.41 -24.73 -14.51
N LEU A 238 14.45 -23.56 -13.89
CA LEU A 238 15.40 -23.25 -12.83
C LEU A 238 15.04 -23.95 -11.51
N LYS A 239 16.06 -24.38 -10.76
CA LYS A 239 15.89 -24.89 -9.41
C LYS A 239 15.56 -23.74 -8.46
N VAL A 240 14.40 -23.82 -7.81
CA VAL A 240 14.03 -22.96 -6.68
C VAL A 240 14.24 -23.70 -5.37
N GLU A 241 14.83 -23.03 -4.38
CA GLU A 241 14.99 -23.50 -3.01
C GLU A 241 14.06 -22.69 -2.09
N TRP A 242 13.23 -23.39 -1.31
CA TRP A 242 12.23 -22.78 -0.44
C TRP A 242 12.62 -22.89 1.03
N PHE A 243 12.32 -21.86 1.82
CA PHE A 243 12.53 -21.83 3.27
C PHE A 243 11.55 -20.86 3.96
N VAL A 244 11.48 -20.91 5.29
CA VAL A 244 10.71 -19.97 6.12
C VAL A 244 11.62 -19.25 7.11
N SER A 245 11.23 -18.05 7.55
CA SER A 245 12.01 -17.31 8.55
C SER A 245 11.85 -17.86 9.98
N GLU A 246 10.67 -18.42 10.30
CA GLU A 246 10.31 -18.92 11.63
C GLU A 246 9.85 -20.38 11.53
N GLU A 247 10.79 -21.32 11.63
CA GLU A 247 10.48 -22.76 11.54
C GLU A 247 9.57 -23.27 12.67
N GLU A 248 9.40 -22.52 13.76
CA GLU A 248 8.42 -22.83 14.81
C GLU A 248 6.97 -22.45 14.44
N VAL A 249 6.80 -21.49 13.52
CA VAL A 249 5.49 -21.01 13.06
C VAL A 249 4.97 -21.86 11.90
N ALA A 250 5.85 -22.21 10.95
CA ALA A 250 5.49 -22.98 9.76
C ALA A 250 6.62 -23.89 9.26
N SER A 251 6.35 -24.62 8.18
CA SER A 251 7.35 -25.24 7.30
C SER A 251 6.94 -25.04 5.85
N VAL A 252 7.89 -25.13 4.92
CA VAL A 252 7.63 -25.17 3.48
C VAL A 252 8.37 -26.35 2.85
N ASP A 253 7.73 -27.04 1.90
CA ASP A 253 8.33 -28.16 1.19
C ASP A 253 9.13 -27.71 -0.06
N GLN A 254 9.86 -28.64 -0.68
CA GLN A 254 10.65 -28.37 -1.89
C GLN A 254 9.83 -27.88 -3.09
N ASN A 255 8.51 -28.03 -3.07
CA ASN A 255 7.60 -27.58 -4.11
C ASN A 255 6.97 -26.21 -3.81
N GLY A 256 7.21 -25.61 -2.64
CA GLY A 256 6.55 -24.37 -2.20
C GLY A 256 5.19 -24.59 -1.52
N LEU A 257 4.86 -25.80 -1.08
CA LEU A 257 3.70 -26.04 -0.21
C LEU A 257 4.09 -25.72 1.24
N ALA A 258 3.56 -24.62 1.78
CA ALA A 258 3.72 -24.23 3.17
C ALA A 258 2.64 -24.89 4.05
N LYS A 259 3.00 -25.24 5.29
CA LYS A 259 2.08 -25.77 6.31
C LYS A 259 2.27 -25.05 7.65
N GLY A 260 1.16 -24.66 8.28
CA GLY A 260 1.14 -23.97 9.57
C GLY A 260 1.34 -24.94 10.74
N LYS A 261 2.23 -24.58 11.69
CA LYS A 261 2.54 -25.36 12.90
C LYS A 261 2.00 -24.72 14.18
N LYS A 262 2.08 -23.39 14.28
CA LYS A 262 1.80 -22.62 15.50
C LYS A 262 1.36 -21.21 15.16
N PHE A 263 0.55 -20.58 16.01
CA PHE A 263 0.21 -19.17 15.87
C PHE A 263 1.44 -18.27 15.71
N GLY A 264 1.42 -17.40 14.70
CA GLY A 264 2.49 -16.45 14.44
C GLY A 264 2.53 -15.93 13.01
N LEU A 265 3.45 -15.00 12.74
CA LEU A 265 3.77 -14.50 11.41
C LEU A 265 5.15 -15.01 11.01
N THR A 266 5.32 -15.45 9.77
CA THR A 266 6.61 -15.83 9.19
C THR A 266 6.69 -15.35 7.74
N LYS A 267 7.90 -15.23 7.19
CA LYS A 267 8.09 -15.11 5.74
C LYS A 267 8.34 -16.47 5.12
N VAL A 268 7.84 -16.66 3.91
CA VAL A 268 8.16 -17.76 3.01
C VAL A 268 9.06 -17.19 1.92
N SER A 269 10.29 -17.66 1.82
CA SER A 269 11.27 -17.24 0.82
C SER A 269 11.48 -18.31 -0.24
N ALA A 270 11.75 -17.84 -1.47
CA ALA A 270 12.12 -18.65 -2.62
C ALA A 270 13.42 -18.09 -3.22
N LYS A 271 14.43 -18.95 -3.40
CA LYS A 271 15.76 -18.58 -3.86
C LYS A 271 16.17 -19.36 -5.11
N SER A 272 16.85 -18.69 -6.03
CA SER A 272 17.42 -19.28 -7.24
C SER A 272 18.74 -18.58 -7.53
N PHE A 273 19.85 -19.33 -7.45
CA PHE A 273 21.22 -18.80 -7.45
C PHE A 273 21.43 -17.77 -6.31
N ASP A 274 21.81 -16.54 -6.65
CA ASP A 274 22.05 -15.41 -5.75
C ASP A 274 20.82 -14.51 -5.55
N VAL A 275 19.72 -14.77 -6.26
CA VAL A 275 18.47 -14.00 -6.21
C VAL A 275 17.45 -14.67 -5.28
N GLU A 276 16.74 -13.85 -4.51
CA GLU A 276 15.67 -14.26 -3.59
C GLU A 276 14.41 -13.42 -3.80
N GLY A 277 13.24 -14.02 -3.58
CA GLY A 277 11.97 -13.34 -3.36
C GLY A 277 11.34 -13.85 -2.06
N SER A 278 10.41 -13.09 -1.49
CA SER A 278 9.67 -13.50 -0.28
C SER A 278 8.19 -13.12 -0.33
N ALA A 279 7.39 -13.84 0.45
CA ALA A 279 5.97 -13.62 0.71
C ALA A 279 5.70 -13.73 2.23
N ASP A 280 4.64 -13.12 2.71
CA ASP A 280 4.23 -13.19 4.13
C ASP A 280 3.22 -14.33 4.37
N LEU A 281 3.34 -15.01 5.51
CA LEU A 281 2.46 -16.11 5.92
C LEU A 281 2.07 -15.96 7.39
N PHE A 282 0.79 -15.71 7.63
CA PHE A 282 0.21 -15.68 8.98
C PHE A 282 -0.46 -17.02 9.29
N VAL A 283 -0.16 -17.59 10.45
CA VAL A 283 -0.75 -18.83 10.96
C VAL A 283 -1.65 -18.48 12.14
N GLN A 284 -2.93 -18.84 12.04
CA GLN A 284 -3.97 -18.66 13.06
C GLN A 284 -4.23 -19.98 13.81
N GLU A 285 -4.73 -19.90 15.04
CA GLU A 285 -5.00 -21.12 15.82
C GLU A 285 -6.14 -21.96 15.24
N SER A 286 -6.06 -23.28 15.48
CA SER A 286 -7.14 -24.21 15.15
C SER A 286 -8.36 -24.03 16.05
N VAL A 287 -8.23 -23.29 17.17
CA VAL A 287 -9.28 -22.92 18.13
C VAL A 287 -9.36 -21.39 18.23
N ALA A 288 -10.27 -20.83 19.02
CA ALA A 288 -10.40 -19.38 19.21
C ALA A 288 -9.17 -18.77 19.93
N PRO A 289 -8.84 -17.49 19.66
CA PRO A 289 -9.61 -16.51 18.90
C PRO A 289 -9.21 -16.48 17.42
N ARG A 290 -10.15 -16.88 16.55
CA ARG A 290 -10.09 -16.65 15.10
C ARG A 290 -10.98 -15.45 14.76
N PRO A 291 -10.43 -14.31 14.31
CA PRO A 291 -11.22 -13.18 13.84
C PRO A 291 -12.26 -13.59 12.78
N GLY A 292 -13.53 -13.24 12.99
CA GLY A 292 -14.64 -13.65 12.12
C GLY A 292 -15.53 -14.69 12.80
N ARG A 293 -14.95 -15.80 13.27
CA ARG A 293 -15.67 -16.80 14.09
C ARG A 293 -15.77 -16.39 15.57
N ASP A 294 -15.87 -15.08 15.78
CA ASP A 294 -15.92 -14.41 17.07
C ASP A 294 -16.98 -13.28 17.08
N VAL A 295 -17.53 -12.99 18.25
CA VAL A 295 -18.27 -11.73 18.49
C VAL A 295 -17.46 -10.90 19.47
N VAL A 296 -16.98 -9.75 19.04
CA VAL A 296 -16.33 -8.78 19.95
C VAL A 296 -17.43 -8.02 20.68
N VAL A 297 -17.37 -7.95 22.01
CA VAL A 297 -18.39 -7.32 22.86
C VAL A 297 -17.77 -6.18 23.67
N PHE A 298 -18.31 -4.98 23.50
CA PHE A 298 -17.98 -3.79 24.29
C PHE A 298 -19.26 -3.21 24.88
N ASN A 299 -19.39 -3.26 26.20
CA ASN A 299 -20.61 -2.78 26.88
C ASN A 299 -20.39 -1.41 27.53
N ASP A 300 -19.84 -0.52 26.71
CA ASP A 300 -19.62 0.92 26.88
C ASP A 300 -19.72 1.53 25.47
N VAL A 301 -20.65 2.46 25.23
CA VAL A 301 -20.84 3.09 23.91
C VAL A 301 -19.78 4.16 23.59
N ASN A 302 -19.09 4.66 24.61
CA ASN A 302 -18.19 5.80 24.55
C ASN A 302 -16.71 5.44 24.37
N HIS A 303 -16.30 4.17 24.59
CA HIS A 303 -14.89 3.76 24.47
C HIS A 303 -14.27 4.04 23.07
N ILE A 304 -15.10 4.20 22.03
CA ILE A 304 -14.72 4.58 20.65
C ILE A 304 -15.36 5.90 20.17
N ASP A 305 -15.78 6.77 21.10
CA ASP A 305 -16.27 8.10 20.77
C ASP A 305 -15.18 9.17 20.63
N ASN A 306 -15.56 10.37 20.18
CA ASN A 306 -14.66 11.49 19.98
C ASN A 306 -13.89 11.93 21.24
N THR A 307 -14.39 11.64 22.44
CA THR A 307 -13.77 11.94 23.74
C THR A 307 -12.72 10.90 24.07
N SER A 308 -13.08 9.61 24.02
CA SER A 308 -12.17 8.50 24.31
C SER A 308 -11.06 8.38 23.27
N LEU A 309 -11.35 8.63 21.99
CA LEU A 309 -10.37 8.67 20.90
C LEU A 309 -9.34 9.81 21.03
N ASN A 310 -9.41 10.70 22.03
CA ASN A 310 -8.28 11.58 22.39
C ASN A 310 -7.12 10.78 23.03
N ASN A 311 -7.40 9.61 23.58
CA ASN A 311 -6.37 8.65 23.96
C ASN A 311 -5.86 7.92 22.69
N PRO A 312 -4.56 7.98 22.37
CA PRO A 312 -4.02 7.27 21.20
C PRO A 312 -4.18 5.75 21.29
N ASN A 313 -4.31 5.17 22.49
CA ASN A 313 -4.57 3.74 22.65
C ASN A 313 -5.99 3.36 22.22
N ASN A 314 -7.00 4.22 22.40
CA ASN A 314 -8.35 3.98 21.88
C ASN A 314 -8.40 4.12 20.35
N LEU A 315 -7.57 4.99 19.76
CA LEU A 315 -7.42 5.04 18.30
C LEU A 315 -6.70 3.79 17.76
N LEU A 316 -5.72 3.26 18.50
CA LEU A 316 -5.06 1.98 18.20
C LEU A 316 -6.02 0.79 18.36
N LEU A 317 -6.91 0.81 19.35
CA LEU A 317 -7.98 -0.18 19.51
C LEU A 317 -8.87 -0.24 18.26
N VAL A 318 -9.34 0.91 17.76
CA VAL A 318 -10.09 0.98 16.48
C VAL A 318 -9.29 0.36 15.33
N ARG A 319 -8.00 0.68 15.21
CA ARG A 319 -7.12 0.12 14.17
C ARG A 319 -6.97 -1.38 14.28
N ASN A 320 -6.76 -1.94 15.47
CA ASN A 320 -6.66 -3.38 15.68
C ASN A 320 -8.02 -4.12 15.56
N LEU A 321 -9.14 -3.42 15.75
CA LEU A 321 -10.49 -3.96 15.49
C LEU A 321 -10.75 -4.12 13.99
N ILE A 322 -10.38 -3.14 13.17
CA ILE A 322 -10.65 -3.14 11.71
C ILE A 322 -9.54 -3.77 10.87
N ASN A 323 -8.27 -3.61 11.26
CA ASN A 323 -7.15 -4.29 10.62
C ASN A 323 -6.93 -5.67 11.24
N TYR A 324 -7.65 -6.65 10.72
CA TYR A 324 -7.45 -8.05 11.06
C TYR A 324 -7.36 -8.92 9.80
N THR A 325 -6.53 -9.95 9.90
CA THR A 325 -6.44 -11.07 8.96
C THR A 325 -7.40 -12.19 9.40
N THR A 326 -7.90 -12.94 8.44
CA THR A 326 -8.85 -14.05 8.65
C THR A 326 -8.81 -14.97 7.41
N VAL A 327 -9.62 -16.02 7.41
CA VAL A 327 -9.84 -16.97 6.32
C VAL A 327 -11.33 -17.00 5.96
N GLY A 328 -11.65 -17.32 4.71
CA GLY A 328 -13.01 -17.25 4.17
C GLY A 328 -13.21 -16.06 3.23
N ASP A 329 -14.37 -16.03 2.56
CA ASP A 329 -14.62 -15.14 1.42
C ASP A 329 -14.59 -13.65 1.80
N ARG A 330 -14.88 -13.30 3.07
CA ARG A 330 -14.85 -11.92 3.59
C ARG A 330 -13.46 -11.45 4.03
N ALA A 331 -12.43 -12.29 3.93
CA ALA A 331 -11.07 -11.92 4.33
C ALA A 331 -10.55 -10.65 3.62
N ASN A 332 -10.97 -10.44 2.37
CA ASN A 332 -10.61 -9.29 1.54
C ASN A 332 -11.75 -8.27 1.34
N GLY A 333 -12.85 -8.38 2.11
CA GLY A 333 -13.97 -7.45 2.01
C GLY A 333 -13.57 -6.01 2.38
N THR A 334 -14.09 -5.04 1.64
CA THR A 334 -13.68 -3.63 1.67
C THR A 334 -14.66 -2.71 2.41
N ARG A 335 -15.76 -3.25 2.96
CA ARG A 335 -16.82 -2.46 3.61
C ARG A 335 -17.04 -2.79 5.09
N VAL A 336 -17.35 -1.75 5.85
CA VAL A 336 -17.85 -1.80 7.22
C VAL A 336 -19.31 -1.35 7.24
N TRP A 337 -20.15 -2.09 7.96
CA TRP A 337 -21.56 -1.78 8.19
C TRP A 337 -21.81 -1.44 9.66
N PHE A 338 -22.50 -0.33 9.90
CA PHE A 338 -23.03 0.04 11.22
C PHE A 338 -24.55 -0.14 11.19
N ASP A 339 -25.07 -1.17 11.89
CA ASP A 339 -26.50 -1.32 12.11
C ASP A 339 -26.95 -0.55 13.36
N CYS A 340 -27.79 0.45 13.13
CA CYS A 340 -28.50 1.21 14.16
C CYS A 340 -30.00 0.86 14.19
N GLY A 341 -30.36 -0.31 13.67
CA GLY A 341 -31.70 -0.86 13.66
C GLY A 341 -32.10 -1.54 14.96
N ARG A 342 -32.97 -2.56 14.86
CA ARG A 342 -33.63 -3.25 15.99
C ARG A 342 -34.17 -2.29 17.07
N ASN A 343 -34.70 -1.11 16.68
CA ASN A 343 -35.07 -0.03 17.60
C ASN A 343 -33.93 0.31 18.60
N SER A 344 -32.74 0.63 18.08
CA SER A 344 -31.52 0.88 18.84
C SER A 344 -31.71 1.86 19.99
N GLY A 345 -31.00 1.62 21.09
CA GLY A 345 -30.88 2.56 22.20
C GLY A 345 -29.94 3.75 21.93
N TYR A 346 -29.19 3.73 20.82
CA TYR A 346 -28.23 4.76 20.46
C TYR A 346 -28.10 4.94 18.93
N PRO A 347 -29.20 5.26 18.20
CA PRO A 347 -29.19 5.37 16.75
C PRO A 347 -28.30 6.52 16.22
N GLU A 348 -27.92 7.47 17.07
CA GLU A 348 -26.99 8.55 16.72
C GLU A 348 -25.56 8.10 16.42
N SER A 349 -25.19 6.85 16.75
CA SER A 349 -23.97 6.21 16.25
C SER A 349 -23.92 6.13 14.72
N CYS A 350 -25.06 6.12 14.02
CA CYS A 350 -25.12 6.19 12.57
C CYS A 350 -25.09 7.61 11.98
N ASN A 351 -24.95 8.65 12.81
CA ASN A 351 -24.85 10.02 12.30
C ASN A 351 -23.44 10.31 11.76
N THR A 352 -23.37 10.90 10.56
CA THR A 352 -22.11 11.33 9.93
C THR A 352 -21.40 12.46 10.71
N SER A 353 -22.13 13.19 11.56
CA SER A 353 -21.61 14.21 12.47
C SER A 353 -22.09 13.95 13.90
N GLY A 354 -21.32 14.38 14.90
CA GLY A 354 -21.59 14.11 16.31
C GLY A 354 -20.60 13.14 16.94
N THR A 355 -21.05 12.37 17.92
CA THR A 355 -20.26 11.68 18.94
C THR A 355 -19.18 10.73 18.40
N HIS A 356 -19.44 10.04 17.28
CA HIS A 356 -18.54 9.03 16.70
C HIS A 356 -17.91 9.47 15.36
N SER A 357 -17.97 10.75 15.00
CA SER A 357 -17.45 11.24 13.71
C SER A 357 -15.95 10.96 13.49
N ARG A 358 -15.13 10.89 14.56
CA ARG A 358 -13.71 10.49 14.46
C ARG A 358 -13.53 9.01 14.19
N LEU A 359 -14.35 8.13 14.76
CA LEU A 359 -14.39 6.71 14.43
C LEU A 359 -14.73 6.52 12.94
N HIS A 360 -15.75 7.23 12.46
CA HIS A 360 -16.19 7.17 11.05
C HIS A 360 -15.12 7.67 10.07
N ASN A 361 -14.31 8.64 10.48
CA ASN A 361 -13.19 9.14 9.68
C ASN A 361 -11.99 8.19 9.75
N GLU A 362 -11.68 7.60 10.91
CA GLU A 362 -10.57 6.65 11.04
C GLU A 362 -10.79 5.39 10.18
N ILE A 363 -12.02 4.84 10.17
CA ILE A 363 -12.39 3.69 9.33
C ILE A 363 -12.16 3.99 7.84
N ARG A 364 -12.62 5.15 7.36
CA ARG A 364 -12.43 5.57 5.95
C ARG A 364 -10.97 5.91 5.62
N ASN A 365 -10.23 6.51 6.56
CA ASN A 365 -8.79 6.75 6.42
C ASN A 365 -8.00 5.44 6.35
N TYR A 366 -8.52 4.36 6.92
CA TYR A 366 -7.95 3.00 6.81
C TYR A 366 -8.25 2.32 5.46
N GLY A 367 -9.05 2.94 4.59
CA GLY A 367 -9.38 2.43 3.25
C GLY A 367 -10.69 1.62 3.16
N PHE A 368 -11.50 1.59 4.22
CA PHE A 368 -12.81 0.92 4.18
C PHE A 368 -13.94 1.87 3.72
N ASP A 369 -14.85 1.34 2.90
CA ASP A 369 -16.20 1.89 2.78
C ASP A 369 -16.90 1.80 4.16
N LEU A 370 -17.71 2.79 4.52
CA LEU A 370 -18.49 2.77 5.75
C LEU A 370 -19.91 3.25 5.49
N ASP A 371 -20.85 2.30 5.57
CA ASP A 371 -22.29 2.49 5.41
C ASP A 371 -23.03 2.38 6.74
N PHE A 372 -24.15 3.10 6.82
CA PHE A 372 -25.06 3.14 7.96
C PHE A 372 -26.39 2.51 7.56
N ILE A 373 -26.80 1.47 8.28
CA ILE A 373 -28.02 0.68 7.98
C ILE A 373 -28.98 0.67 9.17
N ASN A 374 -30.22 0.25 8.90
CA ASN A 374 -31.25 0.12 9.93
C ASN A 374 -32.06 -1.16 9.71
N SER A 375 -31.66 -2.22 10.43
CA SER A 375 -32.30 -3.53 10.44
C SER A 375 -33.74 -3.54 10.96
N SER A 376 -34.29 -2.42 11.47
CA SER A 376 -35.73 -2.31 11.73
C SER A 376 -36.54 -2.18 10.43
N ASN A 377 -35.91 -1.65 9.38
CA ASN A 377 -36.51 -1.42 8.06
C ASN A 377 -36.10 -2.52 7.06
N THR A 378 -34.82 -2.92 7.09
CA THR A 378 -34.24 -3.93 6.18
C THR A 378 -33.53 -5.00 7.01
N PRO A 379 -34.22 -6.09 7.41
CA PRO A 379 -33.66 -7.16 8.24
C PRO A 379 -32.35 -7.74 7.69
N LEU A 380 -31.42 -8.09 8.58
CA LEU A 380 -30.07 -8.61 8.25
C LEU A 380 -30.13 -10.05 7.71
N THR A 381 -30.77 -10.24 6.57
CA THR A 381 -31.09 -11.54 5.93
C THR A 381 -30.39 -11.74 4.59
N SER A 382 -29.49 -10.81 4.24
CA SER A 382 -28.50 -10.89 3.18
C SER A 382 -27.48 -9.79 3.44
N ILE A 383 -26.23 -10.16 3.76
CA ILE A 383 -25.11 -9.23 4.00
C ILE A 383 -24.16 -9.32 2.79
N PRO A 384 -24.02 -8.26 1.98
CA PRO A 384 -23.22 -8.28 0.76
C PRO A 384 -21.79 -8.76 1.00
N ASP A 385 -21.26 -9.54 0.05
CA ASP A 385 -20.00 -10.28 0.16
C ASP A 385 -18.78 -9.38 0.45
N ASP A 386 -18.81 -8.12 0.04
CA ASP A 386 -17.76 -7.12 0.28
C ASP A 386 -17.79 -6.50 1.69
N VAL A 387 -18.82 -6.78 2.51
CA VAL A 387 -18.85 -6.40 3.93
C VAL A 387 -17.95 -7.35 4.74
N LYS A 388 -16.91 -6.78 5.35
CA LYS A 388 -15.96 -7.48 6.23
C LYS A 388 -16.22 -7.26 7.72
N ILE A 389 -16.96 -6.20 8.11
CA ILE A 389 -17.22 -5.89 9.52
C ILE A 389 -18.66 -5.43 9.70
N LEU A 390 -19.34 -5.99 10.70
CA LEU A 390 -20.69 -5.62 11.11
C LEU A 390 -20.67 -5.15 12.56
N PHE A 391 -20.93 -3.86 12.79
CA PHE A 391 -21.23 -3.31 14.11
C PHE A 391 -22.74 -3.36 14.37
N LEU A 392 -23.13 -3.87 15.54
CA LEU A 392 -24.51 -3.88 16.04
C LEU A 392 -24.61 -2.90 17.22
N TRP A 393 -25.24 -1.74 17.02
CA TRP A 393 -25.29 -0.66 18.01
C TRP A 393 -26.55 -0.72 18.88
N LEU A 394 -26.39 -1.17 20.13
CA LEU A 394 -27.39 -1.20 21.20
C LEU A 394 -28.81 -1.65 20.74
N PRO A 395 -28.96 -2.79 20.03
CA PRO A 395 -30.27 -3.26 19.57
C PRO A 395 -31.22 -3.52 20.76
N LYS A 396 -32.51 -3.16 20.65
CA LYS A 396 -33.53 -3.36 21.70
C LYS A 396 -34.70 -4.25 21.25
N VAL A 397 -34.59 -4.86 20.08
CA VAL A 397 -35.49 -5.88 19.53
C VAL A 397 -34.64 -7.07 19.09
N GLN A 398 -35.14 -8.29 19.30
CA GLN A 398 -34.39 -9.50 18.95
C GLN A 398 -34.22 -9.65 17.43
N PHE A 399 -33.13 -10.30 17.03
CA PHE A 399 -32.92 -10.76 15.65
C PHE A 399 -33.73 -12.04 15.40
N SER A 400 -34.25 -12.20 14.19
CA SER A 400 -34.98 -13.41 13.78
C SER A 400 -34.03 -14.58 13.50
N VAL A 401 -34.56 -15.80 13.38
CA VAL A 401 -33.77 -17.00 13.06
C VAL A 401 -32.98 -16.84 11.77
N ALA A 402 -33.59 -16.22 10.74
CA ALA A 402 -32.92 -15.94 9.47
C ALA A 402 -31.72 -14.99 9.65
N GLU A 403 -31.86 -13.96 10.46
CA GLU A 403 -30.80 -12.97 10.71
C GLU A 403 -29.67 -13.51 11.57
N ILE A 404 -29.99 -14.37 12.55
CA ILE A 404 -28.97 -15.11 13.30
C ILE A 404 -28.19 -16.05 12.37
N ASN A 405 -28.87 -16.75 11.46
CA ASN A 405 -28.20 -17.66 10.52
C ASN A 405 -27.35 -16.91 9.49
N GLU A 406 -27.81 -15.76 9.01
CA GLU A 406 -27.03 -14.86 8.16
C GLU A 406 -25.76 -14.39 8.86
N MET A 407 -25.88 -13.90 10.10
CA MET A 407 -24.73 -13.48 10.91
C MET A 407 -23.79 -14.64 11.27
N LYS A 408 -24.30 -15.88 11.41
CA LYS A 408 -23.47 -17.09 11.56
C LYS A 408 -22.71 -17.44 10.28
N SER A 409 -23.32 -17.27 9.10
CA SER A 409 -22.66 -17.48 7.81
C SER A 409 -21.57 -16.44 7.59
N PHE A 410 -21.91 -15.16 7.75
CA PHE A 410 -20.99 -14.02 7.76
C PHE A 410 -19.76 -14.26 8.65
N ALA A 411 -19.96 -14.81 9.84
CA ALA A 411 -18.90 -15.17 10.77
C ALA A 411 -18.02 -16.35 10.30
N GLU A 412 -18.60 -17.41 9.72
CA GLU A 412 -17.85 -18.53 9.15
C GLU A 412 -17.04 -18.11 7.90
N GLU A 413 -17.58 -17.17 7.12
CA GLU A 413 -16.96 -16.54 5.96
C GLU A 413 -15.81 -15.57 6.34
N GLY A 414 -15.53 -15.41 7.64
CA GLY A 414 -14.44 -14.58 8.19
C GLY A 414 -14.85 -13.16 8.60
N GLY A 415 -16.11 -12.78 8.42
CA GLY A 415 -16.63 -11.45 8.76
C GLY A 415 -16.76 -11.21 10.27
N ARG A 416 -16.08 -10.19 10.78
CA ARG A 416 -16.09 -9.84 12.21
C ARG A 416 -17.38 -9.13 12.62
N ILE A 417 -18.03 -9.66 13.66
CA ILE A 417 -19.16 -9.01 14.33
C ILE A 417 -18.66 -8.27 15.58
N ILE A 418 -19.11 -7.03 15.75
CA ILE A 418 -18.84 -6.20 16.93
C ILE A 418 -20.16 -5.77 17.54
N PHE A 419 -20.49 -6.28 18.72
CA PHE A 419 -21.68 -5.90 19.47
C PHE A 419 -21.32 -4.76 20.43
N ILE A 420 -22.01 -3.62 20.30
CA ILE A 420 -21.89 -2.49 21.22
C ILE A 420 -23.11 -2.49 22.13
N GLY A 421 -22.91 -2.86 23.40
CA GLY A 421 -23.91 -2.75 24.47
C GLY A 421 -23.71 -1.48 25.30
N GLU A 422 -24.21 -1.50 26.53
CA GLU A 422 -24.01 -0.45 27.54
C GLU A 422 -24.32 -0.99 28.95
N TRP A 423 -24.00 -0.22 29.99
CA TRP A 423 -24.41 -0.50 31.37
C TRP A 423 -25.94 -0.46 31.56
N ASP A 424 -26.40 -1.14 32.62
CA ASP A 424 -27.82 -1.52 32.79
C ASP A 424 -28.81 -0.36 32.90
N GLY A 425 -28.40 0.80 33.43
CA GLY A 425 -29.24 2.00 33.50
C GLY A 425 -29.40 2.74 32.17
N PHE A 426 -28.44 2.63 31.24
CA PHE A 426 -28.55 3.22 29.91
C PHE A 426 -29.18 2.24 28.91
N TYR A 427 -28.63 1.03 28.79
CA TYR A 427 -29.14 0.05 27.82
C TYR A 427 -30.51 -0.52 28.22
N THR A 428 -30.85 -0.45 29.51
CA THR A 428 -32.02 -1.00 30.19
C THR A 428 -32.05 -2.54 30.21
N SER A 429 -32.83 -3.12 31.11
CA SER A 429 -33.03 -4.58 31.20
C SER A 429 -33.54 -5.21 29.90
N VAL A 430 -34.18 -4.42 29.03
CA VAL A 430 -34.57 -4.84 27.67
C VAL A 430 -33.35 -5.02 26.76
N GLY A 431 -32.40 -4.07 26.81
CA GLY A 431 -31.15 -4.16 26.04
C GLY A 431 -30.30 -5.35 26.47
N LEU A 432 -30.05 -5.48 27.77
CA LEU A 432 -29.35 -6.63 28.37
C LEU A 432 -30.00 -7.96 27.99
N ALA A 433 -31.34 -8.04 27.94
CA ALA A 433 -32.04 -9.25 27.52
C ALA A 433 -31.87 -9.55 26.01
N VAL A 434 -31.76 -8.53 25.16
CA VAL A 434 -31.55 -8.69 23.71
C VAL A 434 -30.12 -9.08 23.39
N GLU A 435 -29.12 -8.46 24.02
CA GLU A 435 -27.70 -8.84 23.92
C GLU A 435 -27.48 -10.28 24.37
N ASN A 436 -27.94 -10.63 25.57
CA ASN A 436 -27.78 -12.00 26.09
C ASN A 436 -28.50 -13.02 25.20
N GLN A 437 -29.69 -12.70 24.67
CA GLN A 437 -30.40 -13.60 23.75
C GLN A 437 -29.69 -13.70 22.39
N PHE A 438 -29.07 -12.63 21.89
CA PHE A 438 -28.22 -12.68 20.69
C PHE A 438 -27.01 -13.61 20.92
N LEU A 439 -26.25 -13.42 22.00
CA LEU A 439 -25.11 -14.26 22.35
C LEU A 439 -25.52 -15.74 22.51
N ILE A 440 -26.64 -16.01 23.19
CA ILE A 440 -27.24 -17.37 23.29
C ILE A 440 -27.53 -17.96 21.90
N ASN A 441 -28.10 -17.19 20.98
CA ASN A 441 -28.46 -17.65 19.64
C ASN A 441 -27.22 -17.89 18.74
N MET A 442 -26.21 -17.04 18.86
CA MET A 442 -24.87 -17.27 18.29
C MET A 442 -24.11 -18.42 18.98
N GLY A 443 -24.65 -18.96 20.08
CA GLY A 443 -24.10 -20.11 20.82
C GLY A 443 -22.95 -19.77 21.79
N ALA A 444 -22.68 -18.48 22.00
CA ALA A 444 -21.71 -18.03 22.99
C ALA A 444 -22.16 -18.30 24.43
N PHE A 445 -21.19 -18.49 25.32
CA PHE A 445 -21.41 -18.60 26.76
C PHE A 445 -21.44 -17.23 27.46
N MET A 446 -20.63 -16.26 26.99
CA MET A 446 -20.57 -14.87 27.47
C MET A 446 -21.92 -14.23 27.79
N ARG A 447 -22.04 -13.53 28.93
CA ARG A 447 -23.25 -12.77 29.33
C ARG A 447 -22.95 -11.37 29.84
N ASN A 448 -23.78 -10.39 29.48
CA ASN A 448 -23.85 -9.10 30.16
C ASN A 448 -24.65 -9.26 31.45
N VAL A 449 -24.03 -8.94 32.60
CA VAL A 449 -24.63 -9.05 33.94
C VAL A 449 -24.91 -7.68 34.59
N GLY A 450 -24.84 -6.59 33.82
CA GLY A 450 -25.17 -5.23 34.25
C GLY A 450 -24.13 -4.59 35.17
N ASN A 451 -24.60 -3.77 36.11
CA ASN A 451 -23.84 -2.82 36.92
C ASN A 451 -23.28 -1.63 36.10
N ALA A 452 -23.00 -0.52 36.80
CA ALA A 452 -22.26 0.62 36.28
C ALA A 452 -20.83 0.62 36.84
N VAL A 453 -19.82 0.33 36.03
CA VAL A 453 -18.42 0.22 36.46
C VAL A 453 -17.57 1.33 35.83
N ASP A 454 -16.62 1.85 36.63
CA ASP A 454 -15.64 2.88 36.26
C ASP A 454 -16.24 4.09 35.52
N CYS A 455 -17.38 4.58 36.01
CA CYS A 455 -18.05 5.75 35.45
C CYS A 455 -17.23 7.05 35.58
N GLY A 456 -17.10 7.81 34.50
CA GLY A 456 -16.51 9.16 34.46
C GLY A 456 -15.38 9.40 33.43
N TYR A 457 -15.30 8.65 32.32
CA TYR A 457 -14.16 8.70 31.37
C TYR A 457 -12.82 8.34 32.03
N ASN A 458 -12.79 7.18 32.69
CA ASN A 458 -11.61 6.68 33.39
C ASN A 458 -10.62 6.03 32.42
N ILE A 459 -9.32 6.20 32.69
CA ILE A 459 -8.23 5.56 31.95
C ILE A 459 -7.81 4.30 32.71
N LEU A 460 -8.14 3.14 32.17
CA LEU A 460 -7.73 1.83 32.68
C LEU A 460 -6.24 1.61 32.35
N PRO A 461 -5.39 1.27 33.33
CA PRO A 461 -3.96 1.06 33.10
C PRO A 461 -3.68 -0.23 32.32
N GLY A 462 -2.47 -0.36 31.76
CA GLY A 462 -2.01 -1.56 31.05
C GLY A 462 -2.21 -2.88 31.80
N THR A 463 -2.14 -2.87 33.14
CA THR A 463 -2.40 -4.03 34.01
C THR A 463 -3.86 -4.50 34.00
N SER A 464 -4.79 -3.67 33.53
CA SER A 464 -6.21 -4.02 33.35
C SER A 464 -6.48 -4.61 31.96
N LEU A 465 -5.58 -4.44 30.98
CA LEU A 465 -5.72 -5.03 29.65
C LEU A 465 -5.34 -6.53 29.69
N ARG A 466 -5.64 -7.27 28.62
CA ARG A 466 -5.21 -8.67 28.45
C ARG A 466 -4.59 -8.93 27.08
N PRO A 467 -3.68 -9.92 26.93
CA PRO A 467 -3.04 -10.24 25.66
C PRO A 467 -4.06 -10.75 24.63
N HIS A 468 -4.35 -9.93 23.63
CA HIS A 468 -5.21 -10.28 22.50
C HIS A 468 -4.82 -9.42 21.28
N PRO A 469 -4.95 -9.88 20.01
CA PRO A 469 -4.60 -9.07 18.84
C PRO A 469 -5.31 -7.71 18.77
N ILE A 470 -6.54 -7.61 19.30
CA ILE A 470 -7.29 -6.35 19.42
C ILE A 470 -6.59 -5.35 20.38
N MET A 471 -5.92 -5.86 21.42
CA MET A 471 -5.22 -5.06 22.44
C MET A 471 -3.72 -4.87 22.14
N ARG A 472 -3.24 -5.31 20.97
CA ARG A 472 -1.82 -5.31 20.61
C ARG A 472 -1.25 -3.88 20.65
N ASP A 473 -0.08 -3.75 21.25
CA ASP A 473 0.69 -2.50 21.44
C ASP A 473 -0.01 -1.42 22.29
N MET A 474 -1.16 -1.72 22.92
CA MET A 474 -1.86 -0.81 23.82
C MET A 474 -1.25 -0.81 25.24
N THR A 475 -1.23 0.36 25.86
CA THR A 475 -0.64 0.60 27.20
C THR A 475 -1.67 1.06 28.25
N ASN A 476 -2.89 1.36 27.83
CA ASN A 476 -4.06 1.72 28.62
C ASN A 476 -5.30 1.76 27.70
N VAL A 477 -6.50 1.97 28.24
CA VAL A 477 -7.71 2.28 27.46
C VAL A 477 -8.64 3.22 28.24
N THR A 478 -9.25 4.19 27.57
CA THR A 478 -10.29 5.05 28.15
C THR A 478 -11.67 4.41 28.00
N ILE A 479 -12.47 4.39 29.07
CA ILE A 479 -13.88 3.95 29.08
C ILE A 479 -14.75 4.97 29.84
N ALA A 480 -16.01 5.16 29.45
CA ALA A 480 -16.87 6.17 30.09
C ALA A 480 -17.68 5.63 31.26
N CYS A 481 -18.42 4.54 31.06
CA CYS A 481 -19.13 3.70 32.03
C CYS A 481 -19.27 2.34 31.34
N ALA A 482 -19.12 1.22 32.06
CA ALA A 482 -19.23 -0.10 31.43
C ALA A 482 -20.08 -1.08 32.26
N SER A 483 -20.77 -2.00 31.56
CA SER A 483 -21.37 -3.19 32.18
C SER A 483 -20.31 -4.26 32.48
N VAL A 484 -20.58 -5.12 33.44
CA VAL A 484 -19.77 -6.34 33.66
C VAL A 484 -20.17 -7.44 32.68
N ILE A 485 -19.16 -8.11 32.13
CA ILE A 485 -19.30 -9.31 31.31
C ILE A 485 -18.87 -10.53 32.14
N GLU A 486 -19.71 -11.57 32.19
CA GLU A 486 -19.37 -12.91 32.66
C GLU A 486 -18.89 -13.73 31.44
N LEU A 487 -17.69 -14.30 31.51
CA LEU A 487 -17.07 -15.05 30.39
C LEU A 487 -17.45 -16.53 30.43
N GLY A 488 -17.51 -17.16 29.26
CA GLY A 488 -17.49 -18.61 29.12
C GLY A 488 -16.06 -19.20 29.14
N PRO A 489 -15.94 -20.55 29.15
CA PRO A 489 -14.64 -21.23 29.25
C PRO A 489 -13.66 -20.97 28.11
N ASN A 490 -14.16 -20.50 26.95
CA ASN A 490 -13.39 -20.25 25.73
C ASN A 490 -13.47 -18.78 25.26
N ASP A 491 -14.05 -17.90 26.08
CA ASP A 491 -14.21 -16.48 25.77
C ASP A 491 -13.01 -15.69 26.32
N PHE A 492 -12.56 -14.67 25.60
CA PHE A 492 -11.36 -13.90 25.96
C PHE A 492 -11.73 -12.54 26.56
N ALA A 493 -11.12 -12.17 27.68
CA ALA A 493 -11.15 -10.79 28.16
C ALA A 493 -10.30 -9.89 27.25
N LEU A 494 -10.77 -8.67 26.96
CA LEU A 494 -9.98 -7.60 26.36
C LEU A 494 -9.42 -6.67 27.44
N TYR A 495 -10.29 -6.24 28.36
CA TYR A 495 -9.90 -5.50 29.55
C TYR A 495 -10.86 -5.69 30.73
N TYR A 496 -10.28 -5.54 31.92
CA TYR A 496 -10.93 -5.52 33.22
C TYR A 496 -11.11 -4.07 33.70
N ASN A 497 -11.88 -3.90 34.77
CA ASN A 497 -12.05 -2.65 35.50
C ASN A 497 -10.74 -2.15 36.16
N SER A 498 -10.79 -0.93 36.71
CA SER A 498 -9.68 -0.23 37.39
C SER A 498 -9.10 -0.98 38.60
N ARG A 499 -9.83 -1.97 39.12
CA ARG A 499 -9.44 -2.86 40.22
C ARG A 499 -8.97 -4.25 39.75
N ASN A 500 -8.90 -4.46 38.43
CA ASN A 500 -8.50 -5.69 37.75
C ASN A 500 -9.27 -6.95 38.18
N ASN A 501 -10.56 -6.81 38.54
CA ASN A 501 -11.38 -7.88 39.14
C ASN A 501 -12.78 -8.07 38.53
N LEU A 502 -13.18 -7.26 37.53
CA LEU A 502 -14.41 -7.44 36.73
C LEU A 502 -14.07 -7.23 35.25
N VAL A 503 -14.52 -8.11 34.35
CA VAL A 503 -14.33 -7.96 32.89
C VAL A 503 -15.36 -6.97 32.33
N LEU A 504 -14.92 -6.05 31.46
CA LEU A 504 -15.76 -4.98 30.90
C LEU A 504 -15.86 -4.99 29.36
N ALA A 505 -14.94 -5.70 28.70
CA ALA A 505 -14.99 -5.98 27.27
C ALA A 505 -14.34 -7.34 26.99
N GLY A 506 -14.78 -8.02 25.94
CA GLY A 506 -14.32 -9.36 25.62
C GLY A 506 -14.57 -9.78 24.17
N VAL A 507 -14.17 -11.01 23.87
CA VAL A 507 -14.38 -11.69 22.59
C VAL A 507 -15.03 -13.04 22.88
N ALA A 508 -16.28 -13.20 22.46
CA ALA A 508 -17.05 -14.42 22.64
C ALA A 508 -16.75 -15.41 21.52
N GLN A 509 -16.46 -16.67 21.87
CA GLN A 509 -16.45 -17.76 20.90
C GLN A 509 -17.90 -18.12 20.53
N ILE A 510 -18.17 -18.26 19.23
CA ILE A 510 -19.50 -18.58 18.71
C ILE A 510 -19.55 -19.92 17.98
N ASP A 511 -20.74 -20.51 18.01
CA ASP A 511 -21.15 -21.65 17.20
C ASP A 511 -21.74 -21.11 15.90
N THR A 512 -21.09 -21.36 14.78
CA THR A 512 -21.53 -20.92 13.44
C THR A 512 -22.52 -21.89 12.78
N ALA A 513 -22.87 -23.02 13.42
CA ALA A 513 -23.89 -23.90 12.87
C ALA A 513 -25.28 -23.22 12.87
N PRO A 514 -26.04 -23.30 11.77
CA PRO A 514 -27.35 -22.65 11.67
C PRO A 514 -28.37 -23.27 12.63
N ILE A 515 -29.27 -22.45 13.14
CA ILE A 515 -30.33 -22.84 14.08
C ILE A 515 -31.70 -22.83 13.39
N THR A 516 -32.61 -23.72 13.80
CA THR A 516 -33.99 -23.80 13.27
C THR A 516 -34.99 -22.97 14.07
N GLU A 517 -34.65 -22.64 15.32
CA GLU A 517 -35.44 -21.83 16.25
C GLU A 517 -34.51 -21.03 17.17
N LEU A 518 -35.01 -19.95 17.79
CA LEU A 518 -34.24 -19.19 18.77
C LEU A 518 -34.04 -20.04 20.05
N LYS A 519 -32.79 -20.19 20.50
CA LYS A 519 -32.44 -21.03 21.65
C LYS A 519 -33.06 -20.45 22.93
N SER A 520 -33.80 -21.27 23.68
CA SER A 520 -34.53 -20.81 24.88
C SER A 520 -33.59 -20.26 25.96
N SER A 521 -33.87 -19.08 26.50
CA SER A 521 -33.06 -18.37 27.51
C SER A 521 -33.06 -18.97 28.93
N ARG A 522 -33.25 -20.30 29.06
CA ARG A 522 -33.11 -20.99 30.34
C ARG A 522 -31.64 -20.99 30.74
N LEU A 523 -31.30 -20.14 31.72
CA LEU A 523 -30.09 -20.28 32.52
C LEU A 523 -30.02 -21.73 33.04
N ASP A 524 -28.94 -22.43 32.69
CA ASP A 524 -28.69 -23.77 33.21
C ASP A 524 -28.58 -23.68 34.76
N PRO A 525 -29.31 -24.51 35.53
CA PRO A 525 -29.21 -24.54 36.99
C PRO A 525 -27.78 -24.65 37.54
N GLY A 526 -26.81 -25.13 36.76
CA GLY A 526 -25.38 -25.09 37.08
C GLY A 526 -24.82 -23.69 37.37
N PHE A 527 -25.32 -22.63 36.70
CA PHE A 527 -24.84 -21.25 36.87
C PHE A 527 -25.03 -20.72 38.30
N LEU A 528 -26.08 -21.16 39.02
CA LEU A 528 -26.29 -20.76 40.41
C LEU A 528 -25.31 -21.44 41.39
N ASN A 529 -24.74 -22.59 41.01
CA ASN A 529 -23.76 -23.32 41.81
C ASN A 529 -22.31 -22.90 41.53
N ALA A 530 -22.01 -22.41 40.31
CA ALA A 530 -20.67 -21.95 39.93
C ALA A 530 -20.16 -20.78 40.80
N ARG A 531 -21.07 -19.93 41.31
CA ARG A 531 -20.81 -18.71 42.12
C ARG A 531 -20.05 -18.89 43.45
N ARG A 532 -19.45 -20.05 43.75
CA ARG A 532 -18.73 -20.31 45.02
C ARG A 532 -17.28 -20.75 44.90
N ASN A 533 -16.86 -21.34 43.77
CA ASN A 533 -15.64 -22.16 43.73
C ASN A 533 -14.62 -21.79 42.62
N ALA A 534 -14.84 -20.69 41.89
CA ALA A 534 -13.87 -20.16 40.93
C ALA A 534 -13.54 -18.71 41.30
N GLU A 535 -12.35 -18.48 41.86
CA GLU A 535 -11.74 -17.15 41.88
C GLU A 535 -11.11 -16.89 40.51
N LEU A 536 -11.36 -15.71 39.93
CA LEU A 536 -10.80 -15.32 38.63
C LEU A 536 -9.29 -15.13 38.77
N ASP A 537 -8.51 -15.84 37.97
CA ASP A 537 -7.06 -15.72 37.94
C ASP A 537 -6.65 -14.71 36.86
N PRO A 538 -6.18 -13.50 37.24
CA PRO A 538 -5.89 -12.44 36.28
C PRO A 538 -4.62 -12.70 35.45
N GLU A 539 -3.79 -13.69 35.80
CA GLU A 539 -2.54 -14.00 35.10
C GLU A 539 -2.73 -15.03 33.94
N LYS A 540 -3.91 -15.63 33.82
CA LYS A 540 -4.24 -16.59 32.74
C LYS A 540 -4.84 -15.92 31.51
N SER A 541 -4.51 -16.44 30.33
CA SER A 541 -5.11 -16.03 29.04
C SER A 541 -6.62 -16.30 28.93
N THR A 542 -7.14 -17.25 29.71
CA THR A 542 -8.55 -17.65 29.80
C THR A 542 -9.35 -16.90 30.87
N GLY A 543 -8.71 -16.20 31.81
CA GLY A 543 -9.36 -15.64 33.01
C GLY A 543 -9.88 -16.66 34.04
N TYR A 544 -9.76 -17.96 33.74
CA TYR A 544 -10.15 -19.13 34.56
C TYR A 544 -9.01 -20.15 34.60
#